data_AF-A0A954PP28-F1
#
_entry.id   AF-A0A954PP28-F1
#
_cell.length_a   1.000
_cell.length_b   1.000
_cell.length_c   1.000
_cell.angle_alpha   90.00
_cell.angle_beta   90.00
_cell.angle_gamma   90.00
#
_symmetry.space_group_name_H-M   'P 1'
#
loop_
_entity.id
_entity.type
_entity.pdbx_description
1 polymer ?
#
loop_
_entity_poly.entity_id
_entity_poly.type
_entity_poly.pdbx_seq_one_letter_code
_entity_poly.pdbx_strand_id
1 'polypeptide(L)'
;MLDRRRFQQVLLGTAATTAWGGGGECGLQAAPRASFAPAEPEEDVFAYLQRTAGGFQLERYQQLLGAANEFKEGDESVGVAAPDEASRQIARTLLYHTKLRDIDGQPPWSDELYRYALQSRQTIDANNGEAFPSGSLTMGELKQWLLRSEPQVIRVGMKSLSSDVIGCVVKLMSNAELIAIGAKVFNPLPGSKIGAPGYLGARIQPNSPTDNVHDIRWQVFNAWSYAVGDVLLGTNPVSSAPTSVLAVERALQELLVTFDIADAMPHCVLSHIDVQAEVEASAPGSTELWFQSIAGCDTANATFDIDIAKMRRYAAARTGRYGLYFETGQGADLTNGHAHGFDMVLHESRKYGFARSLTQEVANARRMVGALDGAWVHLNDVAG
;
A
#
# COMPACT_ATOMS: atom_id res chain seq x y z
N MET A 1 -6.18 13.29 35.71
CA MET A 1 -5.79 12.54 34.49
C MET A 1 -6.49 13.18 33.32
N LEU A 2 -5.76 13.63 32.31
CA LEU A 2 -6.33 14.17 31.08
C LEU A 2 -6.90 13.00 30.25
N ASP A 3 -8.15 13.13 29.81
CA ASP A 3 -8.79 12.22 28.86
C ASP A 3 -7.95 12.17 27.56
N ARG A 4 -7.76 10.96 27.02
CA ARG A 4 -7.01 10.65 25.79
C ARG A 4 -7.42 11.55 24.63
N ARG A 5 -8.70 11.95 24.55
CA ARG A 5 -9.21 12.90 23.54
C ARG A 5 -8.65 14.32 23.70
N ARG A 6 -8.52 14.81 24.94
CA ARG A 6 -7.91 16.12 25.23
C ARG A 6 -6.40 16.11 25.00
N PHE A 7 -5.75 14.99 25.27
CA PHE A 7 -4.31 14.84 25.03
C PHE A 7 -3.97 14.89 23.53
N GLN A 8 -4.77 14.25 22.69
CA GLN A 8 -4.60 14.30 21.22
C GLN A 8 -4.89 15.68 20.63
N GLN A 9 -5.90 16.40 21.13
CA GLN A 9 -6.17 17.78 20.71
C GLN A 9 -5.02 18.76 21.03
N VAL A 10 -4.34 18.56 22.17
CA VAL A 10 -3.17 19.38 22.53
C VAL A 10 -1.97 19.09 21.64
N LEU A 11 -1.74 17.82 21.27
CA LEU A 11 -0.63 17.42 20.38
C LEU A 11 -0.84 17.85 18.91
N LEU A 12 -2.06 17.75 18.39
CA LEU A 12 -2.42 18.29 17.07
C LEU A 12 -2.35 19.82 17.06
N GLY A 13 -2.74 20.46 18.18
CA GLY A 13 -2.60 21.90 18.36
C GLY A 13 -1.14 22.38 18.41
N THR A 14 -0.21 21.60 18.97
CA THR A 14 1.21 21.99 19.03
C THR A 14 2.00 21.68 17.76
N ALA A 15 1.61 20.67 16.97
CA ALA A 15 2.15 20.46 15.62
C ALA A 15 1.71 21.58 14.66
N ALA A 16 0.52 22.16 14.86
CA ALA A 16 0.05 23.29 14.08
C ALA A 16 0.70 24.64 14.49
N THR A 17 1.13 24.84 15.74
CA THR A 17 1.60 26.16 16.20
C THR A 17 3.07 26.50 15.90
N THR A 18 3.81 25.66 15.18
CA THR A 18 5.16 26.04 14.66
C THR A 18 5.15 26.52 13.21
N ALA A 19 3.99 26.61 12.57
CA ALA A 19 3.89 27.07 11.17
C ALA A 19 2.73 28.05 10.94
N TRP A 20 2.52 29.06 11.81
CA TRP A 20 1.45 30.04 11.57
C TRP A 20 1.95 31.48 11.68
N GLY A 21 2.09 32.09 10.50
CA GLY A 21 2.10 33.54 10.30
C GLY A 21 1.22 33.87 9.10
N GLY A 22 -0.10 33.74 9.26
CA GLY A 22 -1.07 34.08 8.21
C GLY A 22 -2.45 33.51 8.50
N GLY A 23 -3.24 34.23 9.31
CA GLY A 23 -4.58 33.83 9.70
C GLY A 23 -5.57 33.83 8.53
N GLY A 24 -6.18 32.67 8.29
CA GLY A 24 -7.45 32.52 7.62
C GLY A 24 -8.18 31.37 8.30
N GLU A 25 -9.35 31.62 8.87
CA GLU A 25 -10.25 30.58 9.36
C GLU A 25 -10.69 29.73 8.15
N CYS A 26 -9.96 28.66 7.85
CA CYS A 26 -10.41 27.65 6.92
C CYS A 26 -11.42 26.77 7.68
N GLY A 27 -12.66 27.25 7.75
CA GLY A 27 -13.79 26.40 8.13
C GLY A 27 -13.94 25.31 7.08
N LEU A 28 -13.42 24.11 7.36
CA LEU A 28 -13.79 22.90 6.64
C LEU A 28 -15.29 22.70 6.88
N GLN A 29 -16.11 23.21 5.96
CA GLN A 29 -17.52 22.86 5.90
C GLN A 29 -17.59 21.35 5.71
N ALA A 30 -18.18 20.64 6.66
CA ALA A 30 -18.39 19.20 6.53
C ALA A 30 -19.17 18.95 5.22
N ALA A 31 -18.57 18.16 4.33
CA ALA A 31 -19.21 17.79 3.08
C ALA A 31 -20.61 17.20 3.38
N PRO A 32 -21.65 17.54 2.59
CA PRO A 32 -23.00 17.05 2.83
C PRO A 32 -23.00 15.52 2.86
N ARG A 33 -23.44 14.96 3.99
CA ARG A 33 -23.48 13.50 4.18
C ARG A 33 -24.43 12.86 3.17
N ALA A 34 -23.96 11.81 2.51
CA ALA A 34 -24.73 11.12 1.50
C ALA A 34 -25.92 10.39 2.13
N SER A 35 -27.14 10.68 1.64
CA SER A 35 -28.33 9.89 1.94
C SER A 35 -28.66 9.03 0.72
N PHE A 36 -28.89 7.74 0.96
CA PHE A 36 -29.21 6.77 -0.07
C PHE A 36 -30.67 6.31 0.04
N ALA A 37 -31.35 6.22 -1.10
CA ALA A 37 -32.62 5.54 -1.20
C ALA A 37 -32.40 4.03 -0.97
N PRO A 38 -33.44 3.28 -0.56
CA PRO A 38 -33.36 1.83 -0.48
C PRO A 38 -32.92 1.21 -1.81
N ALA A 39 -32.09 0.17 -1.73
CA ALA A 39 -31.71 -0.65 -2.87
C ALA A 39 -32.88 -1.55 -3.29
N GLU A 40 -33.06 -1.71 -4.60
CA GLU A 40 -33.97 -2.71 -5.17
C GLU A 40 -33.32 -4.11 -5.17
N PRO A 41 -34.09 -5.21 -5.24
CA PRO A 41 -33.53 -6.56 -5.31
C PRO A 41 -32.56 -6.72 -6.48
N GLU A 42 -31.36 -7.25 -6.20
CA GLU A 42 -30.28 -7.48 -7.19
C GLU A 42 -29.79 -6.21 -7.91
N GLU A 43 -30.12 -5.03 -7.38
CA GLU A 43 -29.68 -3.76 -7.94
C GLU A 43 -28.18 -3.54 -7.69
N ASP A 44 -27.45 -3.23 -8.76
CA ASP A 44 -26.05 -2.83 -8.68
C ASP A 44 -25.89 -1.31 -8.53
N VAL A 45 -24.67 -0.86 -8.24
CA VAL A 45 -24.34 0.56 -8.07
C VAL A 45 -24.74 1.41 -9.29
N PHE A 46 -24.59 0.91 -10.51
CA PHE A 46 -24.85 1.66 -11.74
C PHE A 46 -26.35 1.78 -12.03
N ALA A 47 -27.10 0.68 -11.85
CA ALA A 47 -28.55 0.68 -11.92
C ALA A 47 -29.16 1.63 -10.88
N TYR A 48 -28.63 1.63 -9.65
CA TYR A 48 -29.02 2.56 -8.59
C TYR A 48 -28.78 4.02 -8.97
N LEU A 49 -27.61 4.35 -9.53
CA LEU A 49 -27.31 5.71 -10.00
C LEU A 49 -28.23 6.11 -11.16
N GLN A 50 -28.50 5.20 -12.10
CA GLN A 50 -29.42 5.45 -13.20
C GLN A 50 -30.83 5.75 -12.70
N ARG A 51 -31.33 4.99 -11.71
CA ARG A 51 -32.67 5.15 -11.16
C ARG A 51 -32.81 6.39 -10.28
N THR A 52 -31.83 6.64 -9.40
CA THR A 52 -31.95 7.69 -8.37
C THR A 52 -31.39 9.05 -8.80
N ALA A 53 -30.45 9.06 -9.75
CA ALA A 53 -29.79 10.28 -10.21
C ALA A 53 -29.95 10.52 -11.73
N GLY A 54 -30.65 9.64 -12.45
CA GLY A 54 -30.89 9.76 -13.90
C GLY A 54 -29.68 9.38 -14.78
N GLY A 55 -28.59 8.90 -14.18
CA GLY A 55 -27.36 8.54 -14.88
C GLY A 55 -26.14 8.45 -13.95
N PHE A 56 -24.99 8.14 -14.52
CA PHE A 56 -23.72 8.09 -13.78
C PHE A 56 -23.32 9.49 -13.29
N GLN A 57 -23.01 9.61 -12.00
CA GLN A 57 -22.46 10.81 -11.39
C GLN A 57 -21.26 10.41 -10.51
N LEU A 58 -20.08 10.95 -10.81
CA LEU A 58 -18.83 10.53 -10.19
C LEU A 58 -18.83 10.69 -8.67
N GLU A 59 -19.24 11.86 -8.16
CA GLU A 59 -19.27 12.12 -6.72
C GLU A 59 -20.18 11.14 -5.96
N ARG A 60 -21.38 10.87 -6.50
CA ARG A 60 -22.32 9.88 -5.94
C ARG A 60 -21.75 8.47 -5.97
N TYR A 61 -21.07 8.10 -7.05
CA TYR A 61 -20.40 6.81 -7.18
C TYR A 61 -19.30 6.65 -6.11
N GLN A 62 -18.44 7.65 -5.97
CA GLN A 62 -17.39 7.67 -4.96
C GLN A 62 -17.96 7.59 -3.53
N GLN A 63 -19.04 8.33 -3.24
CA GLN A 63 -19.76 8.25 -1.97
C GLN A 63 -20.32 6.85 -1.70
N LEU A 64 -20.88 6.17 -2.71
CA LEU A 64 -21.37 4.79 -2.56
C LEU A 64 -20.22 3.82 -2.26
N LEU A 65 -19.08 3.94 -2.96
CA LEU A 65 -17.92 3.08 -2.71
C LEU A 65 -17.32 3.32 -1.32
N GLY A 66 -17.20 4.59 -0.89
CA GLY A 66 -16.69 4.95 0.43
C GLY A 66 -17.64 4.54 1.55
N ALA A 67 -18.95 4.71 1.36
CA ALA A 67 -19.96 4.39 2.37
C ALA A 67 -20.04 2.89 2.68
N ALA A 68 -19.54 2.02 1.80
CA ALA A 68 -19.44 0.58 2.07
C ALA A 68 -18.37 0.22 3.13
N ASN A 69 -17.45 1.15 3.46
CA ASN A 69 -16.44 0.95 4.50
C ASN A 69 -17.05 0.88 5.91
N GLU A 70 -16.35 0.18 6.80
CA GLU A 70 -16.43 0.50 8.23
C GLU A 70 -15.98 1.94 8.48
N PHE A 71 -16.60 2.60 9.47
CA PHE A 71 -16.36 4.01 9.77
C PHE A 71 -14.87 4.30 10.02
N LYS A 72 -14.36 5.37 9.39
CA LYS A 72 -13.04 5.95 9.63
C LYS A 72 -13.15 7.46 9.59
N GLU A 73 -12.44 8.15 10.49
CA GLU A 73 -12.49 9.62 10.58
C GLU A 73 -11.94 10.30 9.31
N GLY A 74 -10.92 9.71 8.67
CA GLY A 74 -10.42 10.19 7.38
C GLY A 74 -11.45 10.09 6.24
N ASP A 75 -12.25 9.02 6.18
CA ASP A 75 -13.31 8.90 5.17
C ASP A 75 -14.45 9.90 5.44
N GLU A 76 -14.71 10.22 6.72
CA GLU A 76 -15.70 11.25 7.09
C GLU A 76 -15.24 12.66 6.69
N SER A 77 -13.96 12.99 6.91
CA SER A 77 -13.44 14.33 6.61
C SER A 77 -13.49 14.69 5.13
N VAL A 78 -13.52 13.69 4.24
CA VAL A 78 -13.66 13.86 2.79
C VAL A 78 -15.07 13.56 2.27
N GLY A 79 -16.03 13.32 3.16
CA GLY A 79 -17.45 13.21 2.81
C GLY A 79 -17.90 11.88 2.19
N VAL A 80 -17.11 10.83 2.33
CA VAL A 80 -17.41 9.51 1.73
C VAL A 80 -17.83 8.45 2.75
N ALA A 81 -17.66 8.70 4.05
CA ALA A 81 -18.17 7.81 5.09
C ALA A 81 -19.70 7.75 5.09
N ALA A 82 -20.26 6.56 5.37
CA ALA A 82 -21.69 6.41 5.59
C ALA A 82 -22.14 7.20 6.83
N PRO A 83 -23.29 7.93 6.77
CA PRO A 83 -23.82 8.64 7.93
C PRO A 83 -24.33 7.73 9.05
N ASP A 84 -24.73 6.51 8.69
CA ASP A 84 -25.29 5.49 9.58
C ASP A 84 -25.13 4.08 8.98
N GLU A 85 -25.44 3.07 9.80
CA GLU A 85 -25.34 1.66 9.39
C GLU A 85 -26.34 1.28 8.28
N ALA A 86 -27.51 1.93 8.24
CA ALA A 86 -28.51 1.67 7.20
C ALA A 86 -27.98 2.07 5.82
N SER A 87 -27.38 3.26 5.72
CA SER A 87 -26.75 3.78 4.51
C SER A 87 -25.55 2.92 4.09
N ARG A 88 -24.75 2.45 5.05
CA ARG A 88 -23.66 1.51 4.80
C ARG A 88 -24.17 0.19 4.23
N GLN A 89 -25.24 -0.37 4.80
CA GLN A 89 -25.82 -1.62 4.33
C GLN A 89 -26.40 -1.49 2.92
N ILE A 90 -27.01 -0.35 2.58
CA ILE A 90 -27.44 -0.05 1.20
C ILE A 90 -26.23 -0.06 0.27
N ALA A 91 -25.18 0.70 0.59
CA ALA A 91 -23.94 0.75 -0.20
C ALA A 91 -23.31 -0.64 -0.39
N ARG A 92 -23.23 -1.44 0.68
CA ARG A 92 -22.73 -2.82 0.63
C ARG A 92 -23.60 -3.74 -0.22
N THR A 93 -24.92 -3.59 -0.16
CA THR A 93 -25.86 -4.39 -0.98
C THR A 93 -25.69 -4.08 -2.45
N LEU A 94 -25.66 -2.80 -2.82
CA LEU A 94 -25.42 -2.37 -4.20
C LEU A 94 -24.06 -2.85 -4.70
N LEU A 95 -23.00 -2.65 -3.90
CA LEU A 95 -21.65 -3.07 -4.25
C LEU A 95 -21.55 -4.59 -4.41
N TYR A 96 -22.27 -5.38 -3.60
CA TYR A 96 -22.31 -6.84 -3.67
C TYR A 96 -22.79 -7.35 -5.05
N HIS A 97 -23.77 -6.67 -5.66
CA HIS A 97 -24.33 -7.03 -6.96
C HIS A 97 -23.56 -6.44 -8.16
N THR A 98 -22.69 -5.46 -7.95
CA THR A 98 -21.88 -4.86 -9.01
C THR A 98 -20.88 -5.84 -9.62
N LYS A 99 -20.74 -5.84 -10.95
CA LYS A 99 -19.76 -6.67 -11.67
C LYS A 99 -18.36 -6.09 -11.59
N LEU A 100 -17.34 -6.94 -11.53
CA LEU A 100 -15.95 -6.48 -11.42
C LEU A 100 -15.54 -5.63 -12.62
N ARG A 101 -15.99 -6.00 -13.83
CA ARG A 101 -15.72 -5.23 -15.07
C ARG A 101 -16.29 -3.82 -15.03
N ASP A 102 -17.39 -3.60 -14.30
CA ASP A 102 -18.07 -2.30 -14.28
C ASP A 102 -17.32 -1.36 -13.31
N ILE A 103 -16.74 -1.91 -12.22
CA ILE A 103 -15.77 -1.19 -11.37
C ILE A 103 -14.52 -0.81 -12.18
N ASP A 104 -13.92 -1.76 -12.90
CA ASP A 104 -12.73 -1.50 -13.73
C ASP A 104 -13.02 -0.55 -14.90
N GLY A 105 -14.24 -0.60 -15.46
CA GLY A 105 -14.67 0.27 -16.55
C GLY A 105 -15.00 1.70 -16.11
N GLN A 106 -15.25 1.91 -14.81
CA GLN A 106 -15.56 3.21 -14.22
C GLN A 106 -14.78 3.38 -12.90
N PRO A 107 -13.45 3.61 -12.97
CA PRO A 107 -12.67 3.84 -11.76
C PRO A 107 -13.12 5.13 -11.07
N PRO A 108 -13.10 5.19 -9.72
CA PRO A 108 -13.46 6.40 -8.98
C PRO A 108 -12.48 7.56 -9.21
N TRP A 109 -11.28 7.26 -9.69
CA TRP A 109 -10.28 8.24 -10.13
C TRP A 109 -9.31 7.58 -11.10
N SER A 110 -8.94 8.26 -12.20
CA SER A 110 -8.06 7.71 -13.23
C SER A 110 -6.87 8.62 -13.51
N ASP A 111 -5.72 8.25 -12.97
CA ASP A 111 -4.42 8.91 -13.14
C ASP A 111 -3.39 7.96 -13.77
N GLU A 112 -2.11 8.35 -13.84
CA GLU A 112 -1.06 7.53 -14.43
C GLU A 112 -0.77 6.29 -13.59
N LEU A 113 -0.78 6.41 -12.25
CA LEU A 113 -0.63 5.27 -11.34
C LEU A 113 -1.68 4.19 -11.60
N TYR A 114 -2.96 4.56 -11.67
CA TYR A 114 -4.03 3.61 -11.96
C TYR A 114 -3.83 2.93 -13.31
N ARG A 115 -3.55 3.72 -14.37
CA ARG A 115 -3.32 3.21 -15.73
C ARG A 115 -2.12 2.27 -15.79
N TYR A 116 -1.03 2.59 -15.11
CA TYR A 116 0.17 1.76 -15.03
C TYR A 116 -0.11 0.42 -14.35
N ALA A 117 -0.79 0.43 -13.20
CA ALA A 117 -1.16 -0.79 -12.49
C ALA A 117 -2.12 -1.68 -13.30
N LEU A 118 -3.05 -1.06 -14.04
CA LEU A 118 -3.96 -1.76 -14.94
C LEU A 118 -3.22 -2.40 -16.12
N GLN A 119 -2.30 -1.68 -16.78
CA GLN A 119 -1.50 -2.21 -17.88
C GLN A 119 -0.60 -3.38 -17.44
N SER A 120 0.01 -3.25 -16.25
CA SER A 120 0.81 -4.30 -15.63
C SER A 120 -0.03 -5.57 -15.41
N ARG A 121 -1.25 -5.43 -14.86
CA ARG A 121 -2.21 -6.53 -14.71
C ARG A 121 -2.56 -7.17 -16.05
N GLN A 122 -2.92 -6.39 -17.06
CA GLN A 122 -3.30 -6.89 -18.39
C GLN A 122 -2.16 -7.69 -19.05
N THR A 123 -0.91 -7.25 -18.85
CA THR A 123 0.27 -7.98 -19.33
C THR A 123 0.40 -9.34 -18.65
N ILE A 124 0.12 -9.42 -17.35
CA ILE A 124 0.11 -10.68 -16.59
C ILE A 124 -1.02 -11.60 -17.08
N ASP A 125 -2.21 -11.06 -17.30
CA ASP A 125 -3.37 -11.82 -17.78
C ASP A 125 -3.12 -12.40 -19.18
N ALA A 126 -2.54 -11.60 -20.10
CA ALA A 126 -2.18 -12.04 -21.44
C ALA A 126 -1.14 -13.18 -21.43
N ASN A 127 -0.17 -13.13 -20.52
CA ASN A 127 0.86 -14.15 -20.39
C ASN A 127 0.37 -15.45 -19.75
N ASN A 128 -0.69 -15.39 -18.92
CA ASN A 128 -1.22 -16.55 -18.20
C ASN A 128 -2.45 -17.18 -18.89
N GLY A 129 -2.98 -16.58 -19.95
CA GLY A 129 -4.16 -17.04 -20.68
C GLY A 129 -5.42 -17.03 -19.80
N GLU A 130 -6.04 -15.86 -19.62
CA GLU A 130 -7.31 -15.62 -18.86
C GLU A 130 -7.68 -16.73 -17.85
N ALA A 131 -6.84 -16.93 -16.83
CA ALA A 131 -7.03 -18.02 -15.87
C ALA A 131 -8.20 -17.80 -14.91
N PHE A 132 -8.77 -16.59 -14.85
CA PHE A 132 -9.83 -16.21 -13.94
C PHE A 132 -10.88 -15.34 -14.66
N PRO A 133 -12.18 -15.69 -14.60
CA PRO A 133 -13.24 -14.99 -15.33
C PRO A 133 -13.64 -13.69 -14.62
N SER A 134 -12.69 -12.77 -14.45
CA SER A 134 -12.92 -11.51 -13.72
C SER A 134 -14.04 -10.68 -14.34
N GLY A 135 -14.26 -10.76 -15.65
CA GLY A 135 -15.23 -9.92 -16.35
C GLY A 135 -16.71 -10.21 -16.10
N SER A 136 -17.08 -11.42 -15.67
CA SER A 136 -18.49 -11.81 -15.49
C SER A 136 -18.95 -11.85 -14.03
N LEU A 137 -18.01 -11.94 -13.10
CA LEU A 137 -18.32 -12.08 -11.67
C LEU A 137 -18.83 -10.76 -11.08
N THR A 138 -19.72 -10.89 -10.12
CA THR A 138 -20.08 -9.84 -9.16
C THR A 138 -19.09 -9.79 -8.01
N MET A 139 -19.06 -8.67 -7.28
CA MET A 139 -18.27 -8.55 -6.04
C MET A 139 -18.66 -9.62 -5.01
N GLY A 140 -19.95 -9.94 -4.91
CA GLY A 140 -20.47 -10.98 -4.03
C GLY A 140 -19.97 -12.38 -4.42
N GLU A 141 -19.95 -12.70 -5.71
CA GLU A 141 -19.39 -13.95 -6.22
C GLU A 141 -17.87 -14.02 -6.00
N LEU A 142 -17.14 -12.91 -6.21
CA LEU A 142 -15.71 -12.83 -5.90
C LEU A 142 -15.45 -13.08 -4.41
N LYS A 143 -16.23 -12.46 -3.51
CA LYS A 143 -16.15 -12.69 -2.06
C LYS A 143 -16.34 -14.18 -1.75
N GLN A 144 -17.38 -14.82 -2.29
CA GLN A 144 -17.62 -16.25 -2.07
C GLN A 144 -16.52 -17.13 -2.65
N TRP A 145 -15.99 -16.78 -3.82
CA TRP A 145 -14.88 -17.49 -4.44
C TRP A 145 -13.61 -17.41 -3.57
N LEU A 146 -13.26 -16.24 -3.03
CA LEU A 146 -12.10 -16.08 -2.13
C LEU A 146 -12.25 -16.93 -0.85
N LEU A 147 -13.45 -16.98 -0.27
CA LEU A 147 -13.71 -17.73 0.95
C LEU A 147 -13.66 -19.26 0.73
N ARG A 148 -14.14 -19.73 -0.42
CA ARG A 148 -14.26 -21.18 -0.72
C ARG A 148 -13.03 -21.76 -1.40
N SER A 149 -12.28 -20.96 -2.14
CA SER A 149 -11.14 -21.46 -2.92
C SER A 149 -9.97 -21.86 -2.03
N GLU A 150 -9.22 -22.82 -2.54
CA GLU A 150 -7.95 -23.26 -1.96
C GLU A 150 -6.83 -22.25 -2.27
N PRO A 151 -5.79 -22.14 -1.42
CA PRO A 151 -4.70 -21.16 -1.57
C PRO A 151 -4.06 -21.12 -2.97
N GLN A 152 -3.82 -22.27 -3.58
CA GLN A 152 -3.22 -22.37 -4.92
C GLN A 152 -4.10 -21.77 -6.02
N VAL A 153 -5.43 -21.88 -5.88
CA VAL A 153 -6.40 -21.32 -6.83
C VAL A 153 -6.46 -19.80 -6.66
N ILE A 154 -6.47 -19.32 -5.41
CA ILE A 154 -6.45 -17.89 -5.12
C ILE A 154 -5.18 -17.24 -5.70
N ARG A 155 -4.01 -17.87 -5.51
CA ARG A 155 -2.73 -17.36 -5.99
C ARG A 155 -2.68 -17.13 -7.50
N VAL A 156 -3.40 -17.94 -8.28
CA VAL A 156 -3.52 -17.77 -9.73
C VAL A 156 -4.50 -16.64 -10.05
N GLY A 157 -5.72 -16.69 -9.50
CA GLY A 157 -6.78 -15.73 -9.83
C GLY A 157 -6.55 -14.31 -9.31
N MET A 158 -5.89 -14.14 -8.16
CA MET A 158 -5.64 -12.82 -7.56
C MET A 158 -4.80 -11.89 -8.45
N LYS A 159 -4.02 -12.46 -9.39
CA LYS A 159 -3.20 -11.70 -10.33
C LYS A 159 -4.04 -10.91 -11.34
N SER A 160 -5.25 -11.39 -11.61
CA SER A 160 -6.21 -10.79 -12.56
C SER A 160 -7.13 -9.75 -11.91
N LEU A 161 -6.95 -9.47 -10.62
CA LEU A 161 -7.74 -8.46 -9.90
C LEU A 161 -7.04 -7.09 -9.94
N SER A 162 -7.83 -6.04 -10.17
CA SER A 162 -7.40 -4.65 -10.05
C SER A 162 -7.39 -4.20 -8.59
N SER A 163 -6.68 -3.12 -8.30
CA SER A 163 -6.68 -2.51 -6.97
C SER A 163 -8.07 -2.06 -6.54
N ASP A 164 -8.88 -1.50 -7.43
CA ASP A 164 -10.22 -1.03 -7.06
C ASP A 164 -11.14 -2.20 -6.74
N VAL A 165 -11.07 -3.29 -7.50
CA VAL A 165 -11.81 -4.54 -7.20
C VAL A 165 -11.37 -5.13 -5.86
N ILE A 166 -10.07 -5.21 -5.59
CA ILE A 166 -9.55 -5.70 -4.29
C ILE A 166 -10.03 -4.80 -3.16
N GLY A 167 -9.91 -3.48 -3.33
CA GLY A 167 -10.28 -2.50 -2.31
C GLY A 167 -11.79 -2.47 -2.07
N CYS A 168 -12.62 -2.78 -3.06
CA CYS A 168 -14.07 -2.94 -2.91
C CYS A 168 -14.46 -4.26 -2.22
N VAL A 169 -13.80 -5.38 -2.52
CA VAL A 169 -14.25 -6.69 -2.01
C VAL A 169 -14.03 -6.82 -0.51
N VAL A 170 -12.95 -6.23 0.00
CA VAL A 170 -12.64 -6.23 1.45
C VAL A 170 -13.67 -5.46 2.27
N LYS A 171 -14.36 -4.47 1.68
CA LYS A 171 -15.43 -3.69 2.34
C LYS A 171 -16.67 -4.52 2.64
N LEU A 172 -16.85 -5.60 1.89
CA LEU A 172 -17.97 -6.53 2.02
C LEU A 172 -17.71 -7.65 3.03
N MET A 173 -16.54 -7.66 3.67
CA MET A 173 -16.10 -8.74 4.54
C MET A 173 -16.14 -8.34 6.01
N SER A 174 -16.55 -9.28 6.86
CA SER A 174 -16.34 -9.20 8.30
C SER A 174 -14.88 -9.46 8.67
N ASN A 175 -14.47 -9.07 9.88
CA ASN A 175 -13.12 -9.38 10.39
C ASN A 175 -12.81 -10.88 10.36
N ALA A 176 -13.79 -11.74 10.66
CA ALA A 176 -13.61 -13.19 10.61
C ALA A 176 -13.32 -13.68 9.17
N GLU A 177 -14.00 -13.12 8.17
CA GLU A 177 -13.77 -13.44 6.76
C GLU A 177 -12.40 -12.92 6.28
N LEU A 178 -12.01 -11.70 6.68
CA LEU A 178 -10.69 -11.14 6.37
C LEU A 178 -9.57 -12.00 6.97
N ILE A 179 -9.71 -12.44 8.23
CA ILE A 179 -8.77 -13.37 8.90
C ILE A 179 -8.73 -14.71 8.15
N ALA A 180 -9.89 -15.27 7.78
CA ALA A 180 -9.95 -16.54 7.07
C ALA A 180 -9.26 -16.50 5.69
N ILE A 181 -9.35 -15.38 4.97
CA ILE A 181 -8.64 -15.20 3.70
C ILE A 181 -7.15 -14.92 3.94
N GLY A 182 -6.81 -14.09 4.93
CA GLY A 182 -5.42 -13.82 5.32
C GLY A 182 -4.67 -15.09 5.72
N ALA A 183 -5.36 -16.06 6.32
CA ALA A 183 -4.80 -17.38 6.64
C ALA A 183 -4.59 -18.31 5.42
N LYS A 184 -4.96 -17.87 4.20
CA LYS A 184 -4.78 -18.62 2.94
C LYS A 184 -3.83 -17.93 1.97
N VAL A 185 -3.76 -16.60 1.99
CA VAL A 185 -3.01 -15.81 1.00
C VAL A 185 -1.63 -15.47 1.53
N PHE A 186 -0.62 -16.17 1.02
CA PHE A 186 0.79 -15.99 1.39
C PHE A 186 1.62 -15.58 0.17
N ASN A 187 2.57 -14.67 0.41
CA ASN A 187 3.47 -14.13 -0.62
C ASN A 187 4.93 -14.36 -0.21
N PRO A 188 5.44 -15.61 -0.31
CA PRO A 188 6.79 -15.92 0.11
C PRO A 188 7.83 -15.25 -0.79
N LEU A 189 8.86 -14.68 -0.18
CA LEU A 189 9.99 -14.12 -0.90
C LEU A 189 10.85 -15.24 -1.50
N PRO A 190 11.36 -15.10 -2.73
CA PRO A 190 12.00 -16.21 -3.40
C PRO A 190 13.23 -16.74 -2.67
N GLY A 191 13.41 -18.07 -2.64
CA GLY A 191 14.55 -18.69 -1.95
C GLY A 191 14.52 -18.56 -0.42
N SER A 192 13.41 -18.12 0.19
CA SER A 192 13.28 -17.94 1.64
C SER A 192 11.96 -18.50 2.19
N LYS A 193 11.81 -18.47 3.52
CA LYS A 193 10.54 -18.72 4.22
C LYS A 193 9.79 -17.44 4.61
N ILE A 194 10.38 -16.26 4.37
CA ILE A 194 9.74 -14.98 4.72
C ILE A 194 8.45 -14.87 3.90
N GLY A 195 7.32 -14.64 4.58
CA GLY A 195 5.99 -14.57 3.96
C GLY A 195 5.35 -15.93 3.66
N ALA A 196 5.95 -17.05 4.07
CA ALA A 196 5.40 -18.40 3.93
C ALA A 196 4.46 -18.78 5.10
N PRO A 197 3.52 -19.73 4.90
CA PRO A 197 2.68 -20.25 5.97
C PRO A 197 3.51 -20.79 7.15
N GLY A 198 3.14 -20.42 8.37
CA GLY A 198 3.82 -20.87 9.59
C GLY A 198 5.16 -20.18 9.88
N TYR A 199 5.51 -19.14 9.12
CA TYR A 199 6.72 -18.36 9.33
C TYR A 199 6.38 -16.91 9.70
N LEU A 200 6.81 -16.47 10.88
CA LEU A 200 6.67 -15.09 11.35
C LEU A 200 8.06 -14.47 11.39
N GLY A 201 8.29 -13.47 10.54
CA GLY A 201 9.54 -12.71 10.51
C GLY A 201 9.37 -11.32 11.11
N ALA A 202 10.49 -10.69 11.47
CA ALA A 202 10.54 -9.33 11.98
C ALA A 202 11.73 -8.56 11.38
N ARG A 203 11.53 -7.26 11.12
CA ARG A 203 12.64 -6.33 10.84
C ARG A 203 13.28 -5.88 12.16
N ILE A 204 14.59 -5.62 12.14
CA ILE A 204 15.21 -4.77 13.17
C ILE A 204 15.23 -3.33 12.63
N GLN A 205 14.72 -2.39 13.43
CA GLN A 205 14.81 -0.96 13.12
C GLN A 205 15.65 -0.20 14.16
N PRO A 206 16.99 -0.20 14.03
CA PRO A 206 17.90 0.34 15.03
C PRO A 206 18.10 1.84 14.79
N ASN A 207 17.11 2.66 15.14
CA ASN A 207 17.17 4.10 14.92
C ASN A 207 18.04 4.80 15.96
N SER A 208 18.92 5.70 15.53
CA SER A 208 19.69 6.58 16.40
C SER A 208 19.23 8.03 16.22
N PRO A 209 18.98 8.81 17.30
CA PRO A 209 18.61 10.23 17.19
C PRO A 209 19.63 11.12 16.48
N THR A 210 20.86 10.63 16.29
CA THR A 210 21.98 11.35 15.64
C THR A 210 22.67 10.51 14.57
N ASP A 211 22.03 9.43 14.09
CA ASP A 211 22.66 8.47 13.16
C ASP A 211 24.00 7.88 13.64
N ASN A 212 24.23 7.84 14.96
CA ASN A 212 25.41 7.26 15.56
C ASN A 212 25.50 5.75 15.29
N VAL A 213 26.48 5.35 14.47
CA VAL A 213 26.70 3.96 14.07
C VAL A 213 26.99 3.01 15.25
N HIS A 214 27.54 3.48 16.36
CA HIS A 214 27.74 2.65 17.54
C HIS A 214 26.42 2.33 18.24
N ASP A 215 25.52 3.31 18.38
CA ASP A 215 24.20 3.11 18.97
C ASP A 215 23.36 2.15 18.13
N ILE A 216 23.45 2.30 16.81
CA ILE A 216 22.80 1.41 15.82
C ILE A 216 23.28 -0.04 16.01
N ARG A 217 24.60 -0.26 16.07
CA ARG A 217 25.19 -1.60 16.29
C ARG A 217 24.72 -2.24 17.60
N TRP A 218 24.69 -1.46 18.69
CA TRP A 218 24.23 -1.98 19.98
C TRP A 218 22.76 -2.38 19.98
N GLN A 219 21.90 -1.64 19.27
CA GLN A 219 20.50 -2.02 19.08
C GLN A 219 20.35 -3.31 18.26
N VAL A 220 21.15 -3.48 17.20
CA VAL A 220 21.18 -4.73 16.42
C VAL A 220 21.60 -5.91 17.30
N PHE A 221 22.68 -5.79 18.07
CA PHE A 221 23.10 -6.85 18.99
C PHE A 221 22.06 -7.18 20.06
N ASN A 222 21.39 -6.15 20.60
CA ASN A 222 20.30 -6.37 21.53
C ASN A 222 19.16 -7.17 20.88
N ALA A 223 18.73 -6.81 19.68
CA ALA A 223 17.66 -7.52 18.98
C ALA A 223 18.05 -8.95 18.57
N TRP A 224 19.28 -9.17 18.12
CA TRP A 224 19.79 -10.53 17.83
C TRP A 224 19.85 -11.43 19.07
N SER A 225 20.03 -10.87 20.27
CA SER A 225 19.90 -11.67 21.51
C SER A 225 18.50 -12.26 21.73
N TYR A 226 17.49 -11.75 21.02
CA TYR A 226 16.12 -12.27 20.98
C TYR A 226 15.77 -13.02 19.68
N ALA A 227 16.75 -13.29 18.82
CA ALA A 227 16.57 -13.93 17.51
C ALA A 227 15.58 -13.18 16.58
N VAL A 228 15.63 -11.85 16.61
CA VAL A 228 14.81 -10.96 15.75
C VAL A 228 15.64 -10.47 14.56
N GLY A 229 15.01 -10.13 13.44
CA GLY A 229 15.64 -9.37 12.35
C GLY A 229 15.70 -10.06 11.00
N ASP A 230 15.29 -11.32 10.94
CA ASP A 230 15.34 -12.20 9.77
C ASP A 230 14.70 -11.64 8.48
N VAL A 231 13.86 -10.61 8.58
CA VAL A 231 13.33 -9.91 7.41
C VAL A 231 14.35 -8.93 6.81
N LEU A 232 14.93 -8.05 7.63
CA LEU A 232 15.93 -7.04 7.24
C LEU A 232 16.50 -6.31 8.47
N LEU A 233 17.70 -5.74 8.32
CA LEU A 233 18.19 -4.64 9.16
C LEU A 233 17.89 -3.29 8.49
N GLY A 234 17.08 -2.45 9.12
CA GLY A 234 16.53 -1.25 8.47
C GLY A 234 16.60 -0.02 9.33
N THR A 235 17.39 1.01 9.00
CA THR A 235 17.45 2.24 9.82
C THR A 235 16.68 3.36 9.14
N ASN A 236 15.78 4.04 9.86
CA ASN A 236 15.25 5.32 9.41
C ASN A 236 16.24 6.43 9.84
N PRO A 237 16.95 7.06 8.88
CA PRO A 237 17.98 8.03 9.20
C PRO A 237 17.38 9.36 9.62
N VAL A 238 18.09 10.09 10.48
CA VAL A 238 17.78 11.48 10.80
C VAL A 238 18.29 12.42 9.71
N SER A 239 19.46 12.14 9.15
CA SER A 239 20.06 12.92 8.09
C SER A 239 19.83 12.30 6.71
N SER A 240 19.32 13.11 5.77
CA SER A 240 19.25 12.76 4.35
C SER A 240 20.55 13.03 3.58
N ALA A 241 21.66 13.34 4.27
CA ALA A 241 22.95 13.55 3.61
C ALA A 241 23.50 12.20 3.10
N PRO A 242 23.91 12.08 1.82
CA PRO A 242 24.45 10.83 1.27
C PRO A 242 25.61 10.25 2.08
N THR A 243 26.47 11.10 2.65
CA THR A 243 27.58 10.67 3.52
C THR A 243 27.11 10.04 4.83
N SER A 244 26.03 10.54 5.43
CA SER A 244 25.42 9.96 6.64
C SER A 244 24.78 8.62 6.32
N VAL A 245 23.97 8.58 5.24
CA VAL A 245 23.30 7.36 4.77
C VAL A 245 24.33 6.27 4.47
N LEU A 246 25.41 6.58 3.73
CA LEU A 246 26.49 5.65 3.45
C LEU A 246 27.18 5.12 4.72
N ALA A 247 27.37 5.97 5.74
CA ALA A 247 27.99 5.55 6.99
C ALA A 247 27.11 4.53 7.73
N VAL A 248 25.80 4.73 7.75
CA VAL A 248 24.84 3.80 8.36
C VAL A 248 24.73 2.52 7.53
N GLU A 249 24.61 2.60 6.20
CA GLU A 249 24.56 1.44 5.31
C GLU A 249 25.78 0.53 5.54
N ARG A 250 26.99 1.09 5.55
CA ARG A 250 28.21 0.33 5.84
C ARG A 250 28.22 -0.29 7.22
N ALA A 251 27.68 0.41 8.23
CA ALA A 251 27.61 -0.14 9.58
C ALA A 251 26.68 -1.36 9.66
N LEU A 252 25.55 -1.34 8.94
CA LEU A 252 24.64 -2.49 8.84
C LEU A 252 25.27 -3.63 8.03
N GLN A 253 25.86 -3.31 6.88
CA GLN A 253 26.56 -4.28 6.03
C GLN A 253 27.70 -4.99 6.77
N GLU A 254 28.52 -4.24 7.50
CA GLU A 254 29.64 -4.79 8.29
C GLU A 254 29.16 -5.80 9.33
N LEU A 255 28.01 -5.56 9.98
CA LEU A 255 27.41 -6.52 10.90
C LEU A 255 27.02 -7.81 10.18
N LEU A 256 26.36 -7.72 9.03
CA LEU A 256 25.95 -8.91 8.29
C LEU A 256 27.14 -9.72 7.78
N VAL A 257 28.18 -9.06 7.28
CA VAL A 257 29.40 -9.70 6.78
C VAL A 257 30.19 -10.33 7.93
N THR A 258 30.36 -9.61 9.05
CA THR A 258 31.13 -10.10 10.22
C THR A 258 30.54 -11.36 10.81
N PHE A 259 29.21 -11.48 10.79
CA PHE A 259 28.49 -12.64 11.33
C PHE A 259 28.13 -13.70 10.27
N ASP A 260 28.63 -13.55 9.04
CA ASP A 260 28.43 -14.49 7.92
C ASP A 260 26.95 -14.73 7.55
N ILE A 261 26.16 -13.65 7.50
CA ILE A 261 24.72 -13.69 7.21
C ILE A 261 24.27 -12.74 6.10
N ALA A 262 25.20 -12.06 5.41
CA ALA A 262 24.89 -11.16 4.29
C ALA A 262 24.16 -11.86 3.14
N ASP A 263 24.44 -13.15 2.92
CA ASP A 263 23.73 -13.96 1.91
C ASP A 263 22.32 -14.38 2.34
N ALA A 264 21.91 -14.15 3.59
CA ALA A 264 20.61 -14.58 4.09
C ALA A 264 19.63 -13.42 4.31
N MET A 265 20.15 -12.24 4.64
CA MET A 265 19.36 -11.13 5.16
C MET A 265 19.80 -9.81 4.54
N PRO A 266 18.87 -8.94 4.08
CA PRO A 266 19.24 -7.66 3.53
C PRO A 266 19.40 -6.57 4.60
N HIS A 267 20.09 -5.49 4.25
CA HIS A 267 20.04 -4.20 4.94
C HIS A 267 19.44 -3.08 4.09
N CYS A 268 18.99 -2.01 4.75
CA CYS A 268 18.46 -0.82 4.10
C CYS A 268 18.50 0.41 5.03
N VAL A 269 18.93 1.55 4.53
CA VAL A 269 18.66 2.84 5.17
C VAL A 269 17.46 3.49 4.48
N LEU A 270 16.38 3.70 5.23
CA LEU A 270 15.07 4.13 4.74
C LEU A 270 15.02 5.64 4.41
N SER A 271 16.00 6.14 3.65
CA SER A 271 16.01 7.51 3.12
C SER A 271 15.20 7.62 1.82
N HIS A 272 15.03 8.83 1.29
CA HIS A 272 14.46 9.00 -0.05
C HIS A 272 15.25 8.20 -1.10
N ILE A 273 14.56 7.63 -2.09
CA ILE A 273 15.18 6.73 -3.08
C ILE A 273 16.30 7.39 -3.90
N ASP A 274 16.19 8.69 -4.17
CA ASP A 274 17.23 9.45 -4.88
C ASP A 274 18.55 9.47 -4.08
N VAL A 275 18.47 9.58 -2.74
CA VAL A 275 19.66 9.57 -1.87
C VAL A 275 20.31 8.18 -1.86
N GLN A 276 19.51 7.11 -1.80
CA GLN A 276 20.04 5.74 -1.86
C GLN A 276 20.70 5.44 -3.21
N ALA A 277 20.11 5.95 -4.31
CA ALA A 277 20.69 5.85 -5.64
C ALA A 277 22.01 6.61 -5.77
N GLU A 278 22.11 7.81 -5.18
CA GLU A 278 23.35 8.58 -5.13
C GLU A 278 24.43 7.85 -4.31
N VAL A 279 24.05 7.30 -3.15
CA VAL A 279 24.95 6.51 -2.30
C VAL A 279 25.51 5.32 -3.07
N GLU A 280 24.65 4.52 -3.71
CA GLU A 280 25.08 3.37 -4.53
C GLU A 280 25.98 3.81 -5.70
N ALA A 281 25.68 4.93 -6.36
CA ALA A 281 26.51 5.44 -7.46
C ALA A 281 27.91 5.88 -6.97
N SER A 282 27.99 6.46 -5.77
CA SER A 282 29.25 6.92 -5.17
C SER A 282 30.06 5.79 -4.52
N ALA A 283 29.39 4.74 -4.05
CA ALA A 283 29.99 3.58 -3.39
C ALA A 283 29.26 2.28 -3.82
N PRO A 284 29.53 1.74 -5.03
CA PRO A 284 28.84 0.57 -5.54
C PRO A 284 28.90 -0.63 -4.59
N GLY A 285 27.77 -1.31 -4.39
CA GLY A 285 27.61 -2.43 -3.47
C GLY A 285 27.38 -2.03 -2.02
N SER A 286 27.23 -0.74 -1.71
CA SER A 286 26.90 -0.30 -0.35
C SER A 286 25.42 -0.34 -0.03
N THR A 287 24.53 -0.59 -0.99
CA THR A 287 23.09 -0.70 -0.77
C THR A 287 22.53 -2.03 -1.27
N GLU A 288 21.59 -2.61 -0.52
CA GLU A 288 20.94 -3.87 -0.89
C GLU A 288 19.48 -3.67 -1.33
N LEU A 289 18.61 -3.22 -0.43
CA LEU A 289 17.26 -2.78 -0.78
C LEU A 289 17.22 -1.27 -0.95
N TRP A 290 16.42 -0.78 -1.90
CA TRP A 290 16.09 0.64 -2.00
C TRP A 290 14.68 0.92 -1.48
N PHE A 291 14.61 1.70 -0.41
CA PHE A 291 13.38 2.12 0.24
C PHE A 291 12.66 3.26 -0.50
N GLN A 292 11.33 3.29 -0.47
CA GLN A 292 10.54 4.48 -0.79
C GLN A 292 9.13 4.40 -0.19
N SER A 293 8.69 5.48 0.47
CA SER A 293 7.26 5.67 0.77
C SER A 293 6.49 5.94 -0.52
N ILE A 294 5.37 5.25 -0.72
CA ILE A 294 4.52 5.40 -1.92
C ILE A 294 3.07 5.74 -1.56
N ALA A 295 2.39 6.43 -2.49
CA ALA A 295 1.01 6.84 -2.38
C ALA A 295 0.10 6.18 -3.43
N GLY A 296 -1.21 6.30 -3.25
CA GLY A 296 -2.26 5.70 -4.07
C GLY A 296 -2.66 6.51 -5.30
N CYS A 297 -2.09 7.71 -5.49
CA CYS A 297 -2.32 8.56 -6.66
C CYS A 297 -1.08 9.38 -7.03
N ASP A 298 -1.06 9.93 -8.24
CA ASP A 298 0.08 10.69 -8.78
C ASP A 298 0.41 11.94 -7.95
N THR A 299 -0.62 12.71 -7.56
CA THR A 299 -0.41 13.98 -6.86
C THR A 299 0.11 13.79 -5.43
N ALA A 300 -0.30 12.71 -4.76
CA ALA A 300 0.27 12.33 -3.47
C ALA A 300 1.71 11.85 -3.60
N ASN A 301 2.02 11.03 -4.62
CA ASN A 301 3.39 10.62 -4.92
C ASN A 301 4.31 11.80 -5.24
N ALA A 302 3.80 12.84 -5.91
CA ALA A 302 4.56 14.07 -6.16
C ALA A 302 4.95 14.81 -4.86
N THR A 303 4.21 14.62 -3.76
CA THR A 303 4.56 15.18 -2.44
C THR A 303 5.78 14.47 -1.84
N PHE A 304 6.01 13.22 -2.24
CA PHE A 304 7.22 12.46 -1.94
C PHE A 304 8.32 12.65 -2.99
N ASP A 305 8.18 13.61 -3.92
CA ASP A 305 9.10 13.82 -5.05
C ASP A 305 9.32 12.56 -5.91
N ILE A 306 8.27 11.74 -6.12
CA ILE A 306 8.33 10.59 -7.01
C ILE A 306 7.22 10.60 -8.04
N ASP A 307 7.53 10.05 -9.21
CA ASP A 307 6.58 9.78 -10.29
C ASP A 307 6.77 8.36 -10.83
N ILE A 308 5.85 7.91 -11.69
CA ILE A 308 5.87 6.55 -12.25
C ILE A 308 7.14 6.30 -13.05
N ALA A 309 7.61 7.26 -13.85
CA ALA A 309 8.79 7.10 -14.68
C ALA A 309 10.06 6.99 -13.82
N LYS A 310 10.22 7.83 -12.80
CA LYS A 310 11.30 7.82 -11.81
C LYS A 310 11.35 6.46 -11.12
N MET A 311 10.22 5.99 -10.58
CA MET A 311 10.17 4.70 -9.88
C MET A 311 10.46 3.50 -10.78
N ARG A 312 10.00 3.53 -12.04
CA ARG A 312 10.32 2.48 -13.03
C ARG A 312 11.80 2.44 -13.37
N ARG A 313 12.46 3.59 -13.52
CA ARG A 313 13.92 3.65 -13.74
C ARG A 313 14.68 3.02 -12.57
N TYR A 314 14.28 3.31 -11.34
CA TYR A 314 14.92 2.71 -10.16
C TYR A 314 14.65 1.22 -10.06
N ALA A 315 13.42 0.76 -10.28
CA ALA A 315 13.11 -0.67 -10.36
C ALA A 315 13.97 -1.40 -11.42
N ALA A 316 14.13 -0.81 -12.60
CA ALA A 316 14.92 -1.37 -13.68
C ALA A 316 16.44 -1.42 -13.38
N ALA A 317 16.93 -0.55 -12.49
CA ALA A 317 18.33 -0.56 -12.06
C ALA A 317 18.64 -1.67 -11.04
N ARG A 318 17.63 -2.21 -10.35
CA ARG A 318 17.80 -3.27 -9.34
C ARG A 318 17.89 -4.65 -9.99
N THR A 319 19.09 -5.03 -10.41
CA THR A 319 19.38 -6.34 -11.04
C THR A 319 19.95 -7.39 -10.09
N GLY A 320 20.37 -6.99 -8.89
CA GLY A 320 20.89 -7.88 -7.85
C GLY A 320 19.80 -8.66 -7.11
N ARG A 321 20.21 -9.44 -6.09
CA ARG A 321 19.30 -10.29 -5.28
C ARG A 321 18.21 -9.49 -4.57
N TYR A 322 18.53 -8.29 -4.10
CA TYR A 322 17.62 -7.44 -3.35
C TYR A 322 17.14 -6.28 -4.22
N GLY A 323 15.81 -6.07 -4.24
CA GLY A 323 15.14 -5.12 -5.12
C GLY A 323 14.79 -3.82 -4.41
N LEU A 324 13.50 -3.64 -4.15
CA LEU A 324 12.91 -2.45 -3.57
C LEU A 324 12.25 -2.76 -2.24
N TYR A 325 12.05 -1.72 -1.43
CA TYR A 325 11.32 -1.78 -0.18
C TYR A 325 10.31 -0.62 -0.14
N PHE A 326 9.02 -0.92 -0.11
CA PHE A 326 7.98 0.09 -0.02
C PHE A 326 7.37 0.17 1.37
N GLU A 327 6.98 1.39 1.76
CA GLU A 327 6.10 1.62 2.91
C GLU A 327 4.83 2.34 2.47
N THR A 328 3.72 1.86 3.00
CA THR A 328 2.36 2.35 2.75
C THR A 328 1.62 2.58 4.07
N GLY A 329 0.36 2.99 4.02
CA GLY A 329 -0.41 3.29 5.21
C GLY A 329 -1.61 4.15 4.88
N GLN A 330 -2.77 3.78 5.42
CA GLN A 330 -4.02 4.51 5.18
C GLN A 330 -3.91 5.94 5.70
N GLY A 331 -4.52 6.87 4.96
CA GLY A 331 -4.62 8.28 5.36
C GLY A 331 -3.53 9.19 4.79
N ALA A 332 -2.36 8.68 4.39
CA ALA A 332 -1.27 9.51 3.85
C ALA A 332 -1.72 10.40 2.67
N ASP A 333 -2.52 9.85 1.77
CA ASP A 333 -3.07 10.55 0.60
C ASP A 333 -4.01 11.69 1.04
N LEU A 334 -4.87 11.42 2.03
CA LEU A 334 -5.87 12.36 2.55
C LEU A 334 -5.22 13.48 3.36
N THR A 335 -4.28 13.15 4.25
CA THR A 335 -3.57 14.14 5.08
C THR A 335 -2.75 15.11 4.25
N ASN A 336 -2.29 14.68 3.08
CA ASN A 336 -1.59 15.54 2.12
C ASN A 336 -2.53 16.26 1.13
N GLY A 337 -3.86 16.14 1.30
CA GLY A 337 -4.84 16.87 0.48
C GLY A 337 -5.17 16.24 -0.87
N HIS A 338 -4.81 14.97 -1.08
CA HIS A 338 -4.93 14.27 -2.36
C HIS A 338 -5.99 13.15 -2.34
N ALA A 339 -7.10 13.41 -1.65
CA ALA A 339 -8.18 12.43 -1.48
C ALA A 339 -8.91 12.10 -2.80
N HIS A 340 -9.00 13.06 -3.72
CA HIS A 340 -9.69 12.93 -5.03
C HIS A 340 -11.13 12.38 -4.94
N GLY A 341 -11.77 12.59 -3.78
CA GLY A 341 -13.16 12.19 -3.54
C GLY A 341 -13.36 10.71 -3.26
N PHE A 342 -12.32 9.87 -3.12
CA PHE A 342 -12.48 8.44 -2.81
C PHE A 342 -11.77 8.04 -1.51
N ASP A 343 -12.18 6.90 -0.95
CA ASP A 343 -11.87 6.52 0.43
C ASP A 343 -10.47 5.93 0.63
N MET A 344 -10.04 5.88 1.90
CA MET A 344 -8.70 5.43 2.28
C MET A 344 -8.38 3.99 1.89
N VAL A 345 -9.37 3.09 1.86
CA VAL A 345 -9.14 1.67 1.53
C VAL A 345 -8.79 1.52 0.05
N LEU A 346 -9.43 2.30 -0.83
CA LEU A 346 -9.12 2.31 -2.25
C LEU A 346 -7.75 2.94 -2.53
N HIS A 347 -7.40 4.04 -1.87
CA HIS A 347 -6.04 4.61 -1.93
C HIS A 347 -4.98 3.59 -1.53
N GLU A 348 -5.22 2.88 -0.42
CA GLU A 348 -4.29 1.86 0.07
C GLU A 348 -4.15 0.68 -0.90
N SER A 349 -5.27 0.17 -1.40
CA SER A 349 -5.25 -0.91 -2.39
C SER A 349 -4.50 -0.53 -3.67
N ARG A 350 -4.54 0.75 -4.08
CA ARG A 350 -3.80 1.27 -5.24
C ARG A 350 -2.29 1.29 -4.99
N LYS A 351 -1.83 1.58 -3.77
CA LYS A 351 -0.40 1.46 -3.40
C LYS A 351 0.09 0.03 -3.61
N TYR A 352 -0.72 -0.96 -3.23
CA TYR A 352 -0.38 -2.38 -3.44
C TYR A 352 -0.30 -2.74 -4.93
N GLY A 353 -1.19 -2.20 -5.75
CA GLY A 353 -1.15 -2.35 -7.20
C GLY A 353 0.10 -1.74 -7.83
N PHE A 354 0.53 -0.58 -7.32
CA PHE A 354 1.76 0.08 -7.74
C PHE A 354 3.00 -0.72 -7.34
N ALA A 355 3.09 -1.15 -6.08
CA ALA A 355 4.17 -2.01 -5.57
C ALA A 355 4.26 -3.33 -6.36
N ARG A 356 3.13 -3.98 -6.65
CA ARG A 356 3.07 -5.19 -7.50
C ARG A 356 3.64 -4.94 -8.89
N SER A 357 3.33 -3.79 -9.49
CA SER A 357 3.79 -3.43 -10.83
C SER A 357 5.29 -3.14 -10.86
N LEU A 358 5.83 -2.44 -9.87
CA LEU A 358 7.27 -2.23 -9.72
C LEU A 358 8.02 -3.54 -9.41
N THR A 359 7.39 -4.46 -8.66
CA THR A 359 7.95 -5.81 -8.44
C THR A 359 8.13 -6.57 -9.75
N GLN A 360 7.18 -6.43 -10.68
CA GLN A 360 7.30 -7.02 -12.01
C GLN A 360 8.44 -6.38 -12.81
N GLU A 361 8.67 -5.07 -12.70
CA GLU A 361 9.80 -4.40 -13.36
C GLU A 361 11.14 -4.87 -12.80
N VAL A 362 11.28 -5.01 -11.48
CA VAL A 362 12.49 -5.61 -10.86
C VAL A 362 12.69 -7.04 -11.38
N ALA A 363 11.63 -7.85 -11.44
CA ALA A 363 11.71 -9.21 -11.97
C ALA A 363 12.12 -9.23 -13.46
N ASN A 364 11.69 -8.24 -14.25
CA ASN A 364 12.11 -8.10 -15.66
C ASN A 364 13.60 -7.78 -15.76
N ALA A 365 14.08 -6.78 -15.00
CA ALA A 365 15.47 -6.36 -15.00
C ALA A 365 16.42 -7.51 -14.62
N ARG A 366 16.05 -8.29 -13.60
CA ARG A 366 16.79 -9.49 -13.18
C ARG A 366 16.84 -10.57 -14.25
N ARG A 367 15.72 -10.84 -14.93
CA ARG A 367 15.70 -11.81 -16.04
C ARG A 367 16.63 -11.40 -17.18
N MET A 368 16.77 -10.10 -17.45
CA MET A 368 17.68 -9.60 -18.49
C MET A 368 19.16 -9.88 -18.17
N VAL A 369 19.52 -10.03 -16.89
CA VAL A 369 20.89 -10.41 -16.47
C VAL A 369 21.02 -11.90 -16.13
N GLY A 370 20.02 -12.72 -16.44
CA GLY A 370 20.04 -14.18 -16.26
C GLY A 370 19.60 -14.69 -14.88
N ALA A 371 19.14 -13.82 -13.98
CA ALA A 371 18.59 -14.23 -12.68
C ALA A 371 17.10 -14.61 -12.80
N LEU A 372 16.77 -15.87 -12.52
CA LEU A 372 15.43 -16.46 -12.72
C LEU A 372 14.65 -16.73 -11.42
N ASP A 373 15.26 -16.47 -10.27
CA ASP A 373 14.70 -16.71 -8.94
C ASP A 373 13.61 -15.69 -8.54
N GLY A 374 13.26 -14.72 -9.39
CA GLY A 374 12.20 -13.74 -9.09
C GLY A 374 12.72 -12.50 -8.36
N ALA A 375 11.82 -11.59 -7.96
CA ALA A 375 12.17 -10.31 -7.35
C ALA A 375 12.00 -10.34 -5.83
N TRP A 376 13.03 -9.88 -5.11
CA TRP A 376 12.95 -9.66 -3.67
C TRP A 376 12.52 -8.23 -3.41
N VAL A 377 11.21 -8.01 -3.31
CA VAL A 377 10.61 -6.71 -3.02
C VAL A 377 9.83 -6.79 -1.72
N HIS A 378 10.09 -5.86 -0.81
CA HIS A 378 9.40 -5.75 0.47
C HIS A 378 8.29 -4.70 0.38
N LEU A 379 7.20 -4.96 1.10
CA LEU A 379 6.10 -4.02 1.28
C LEU A 379 5.74 -4.05 2.77
N ASN A 380 5.86 -2.92 3.44
CA ASN A 380 5.46 -2.72 4.82
C ASN A 380 4.24 -1.79 4.86
N ASP A 381 3.11 -2.33 5.28
CA ASP A 381 1.91 -1.54 5.56
C ASP A 381 1.98 -1.08 7.03
N VAL A 382 2.23 0.21 7.26
CA VAL A 382 2.16 0.75 8.62
C VAL A 382 0.70 1.07 8.94
N ALA A 383 0.19 0.48 10.01
CA ALA A 383 -1.17 0.72 10.47
C ALA A 383 -1.43 2.23 10.62
N GLY A 384 -2.33 2.76 9.79
CA GLY A 384 -2.83 4.13 9.84
C GLY A 384 -3.83 4.35 10.97
#